data_AF-A0A0K1ERY9-F1
#
_entry.id   AF-A0A0K1ERY9-F1
#
_cell.length_a   1.000
_cell.length_b   1.000
_cell.length_c   1.000
_cell.angle_alpha   90.00
_cell.angle_beta   90.00
_cell.angle_gamma   90.00
#
_symmetry.space_group_name_H-M   'P 1'
#
loop_
_entity.id
_entity.type
_entity.pdbx_description
1 polymer ?
#
loop_
_entity_poly.entity_id
_entity_poly.type
_entity_poly.pdbx_seq_one_letter_code
_entity_poly.pdbx_strand_id
1 'polypeptide(L)'
;MDTKDKNGVSPHPTDAVGADVPPLVADLARSCVKFVEKALGVPLDYTPETLPLLDHYLNQARNGVESKEEVKLLLVNAAGAYFGEVVRRKHASWWRADADDPSEWRLEFESAYLAFSPMVLVRELLHHPASAEAANHDGVVREDEEVEDDDDDADDAALLVESGARKEGDGTSSSSEGEPSGDYMTPFLMNDEDRFVLSARLAKLPPVSEEEYYATATWEEVIDIAVDCIRARAMQDGDDEYVPLEPEDYVMLN
;
A
#
# COMPACT_ATOMS: atom_id res chain seq x y z
N MET A 1 13.04 27.76 -49.11
CA MET A 1 12.35 26.62 -49.75
C MET A 1 12.87 25.40 -49.04
N ASP A 2 12.24 25.19 -47.89
CA ASP A 2 12.84 24.56 -46.73
C ASP A 2 12.52 23.07 -46.67
N THR A 3 13.46 22.38 -46.04
CA THR A 3 13.62 20.95 -45.88
C THR A 3 12.41 20.27 -45.24
N LYS A 4 12.05 19.13 -45.81
CA LYS A 4 10.94 18.28 -45.39
C LYS A 4 11.50 17.14 -44.54
N ASP A 5 11.66 17.38 -43.24
CA ASP A 5 11.92 16.31 -42.28
C ASP A 5 10.58 15.68 -41.86
N LYS A 6 10.34 14.46 -42.36
CA LYS A 6 9.29 13.57 -41.90
C LYS A 6 9.85 12.75 -40.75
N ASN A 7 9.70 13.22 -39.52
CA ASN A 7 9.82 12.35 -38.36
C ASN A 7 8.41 12.05 -37.84
N GLY A 8 7.82 10.99 -38.39
CA GLY A 8 6.59 10.39 -37.88
C GLY A 8 6.94 9.58 -36.64
N VAL A 9 7.00 10.25 -35.49
CA VAL A 9 6.80 9.59 -34.20
C VAL A 9 5.28 9.51 -34.04
N SER A 10 4.74 8.30 -34.16
CA SER A 10 3.38 8.03 -33.69
C SER A 10 3.34 8.37 -32.20
N PRO A 11 2.42 9.21 -31.73
CA PRO A 11 2.28 9.43 -30.30
C PRO A 11 1.99 8.08 -29.62
N HIS A 12 2.72 7.79 -28.54
CA HIS A 12 2.39 6.67 -27.67
C HIS A 12 0.96 6.87 -27.13
N PRO A 13 0.19 5.80 -26.85
CA PRO A 13 -1.17 5.92 -26.31
C PRO A 13 -1.27 6.54 -24.90
N THR A 14 -0.22 7.18 -24.37
CA THR A 14 -0.12 7.63 -22.98
C THR A 14 -0.27 9.16 -22.81
N ASP A 15 -0.54 9.90 -23.88
CA ASP A 15 -0.75 11.36 -23.85
C ASP A 15 -2.25 11.77 -23.73
N ALA A 16 -3.11 10.90 -23.21
CA ALA A 16 -4.51 11.23 -22.95
C ALA A 16 -4.64 12.12 -21.69
N VAL A 17 -4.74 13.43 -21.93
CA VAL A 17 -5.43 14.53 -21.20
C VAL A 17 -6.31 14.09 -20.00
N GLY A 18 -6.35 14.72 -18.82
CA GLY A 18 -5.84 16.03 -18.43
C GLY A 18 -6.17 16.48 -16.99
N ALA A 19 -5.32 16.10 -16.03
CA ALA A 19 -5.12 16.86 -14.80
C ALA A 19 -3.62 16.85 -14.46
N ASP A 20 -3.04 18.03 -14.22
CA ASP A 20 -1.68 18.12 -13.69
C ASP A 20 -1.63 17.38 -12.35
N VAL A 21 -0.59 16.56 -12.14
CA VAL A 21 -0.39 15.88 -10.85
C VAL A 21 -0.30 16.95 -9.75
N PRO A 22 -1.11 16.86 -8.68
CA PRO A 22 -1.02 17.80 -7.58
C PRO A 22 0.43 17.88 -7.06
N PRO A 23 1.01 19.08 -6.87
CA PRO A 23 2.43 19.22 -6.57
C PRO A 23 2.89 18.41 -5.36
N LEU A 24 2.05 18.34 -4.31
CA LEU A 24 2.34 17.58 -3.10
C LEU A 24 2.35 16.06 -3.35
N VAL A 25 1.43 15.53 -4.19
CA VAL A 25 1.48 14.14 -4.64
C VAL A 25 2.79 13.86 -5.36
N ALA A 26 3.18 14.73 -6.28
CA ALA A 26 4.42 14.57 -7.03
C ALA A 26 5.67 14.61 -6.13
N ASP A 27 5.69 15.47 -5.10
CA ASP A 27 6.76 15.55 -4.10
C ASP A 27 6.83 14.31 -3.21
N LEU A 28 5.68 13.82 -2.73
CA LEU A 28 5.58 12.60 -1.93
C LEU A 28 6.04 11.37 -2.73
N ALA A 29 5.57 11.23 -3.97
CA ALA A 29 5.97 10.14 -4.85
C ALA A 29 7.47 10.17 -5.14
N ARG A 30 8.06 11.34 -5.43
CA ARG A 30 9.52 11.50 -5.58
C ARG A 30 10.28 11.16 -4.29
N SER A 31 9.71 11.44 -3.14
CA SER A 31 10.31 11.09 -1.85
C SER A 31 10.34 9.57 -1.64
N CYS A 32 9.28 8.87 -2.04
CA CYS A 32 9.25 7.40 -2.04
C CYS A 32 10.38 6.81 -2.89
N VAL A 33 10.55 7.29 -4.13
CA VAL A 33 11.66 6.86 -5.02
C VAL A 33 13.00 6.99 -4.30
N LYS A 34 13.26 8.13 -3.65
CA LYS A 34 14.50 8.37 -2.90
C LYS A 34 14.65 7.46 -1.68
N PHE A 35 13.56 7.16 -0.97
CA PHE A 35 13.59 6.27 0.19
C PHE A 35 13.96 4.85 -0.23
N VAL A 36 13.31 4.35 -1.28
CA VAL A 36 13.57 3.00 -1.82
C VAL A 36 14.96 2.91 -2.43
N GLU A 37 15.38 3.88 -3.24
CA GLU A 37 16.73 3.91 -3.82
C GLU A 37 17.81 3.93 -2.73
N LYS A 38 17.60 4.71 -1.67
CA LYS A 38 18.53 4.75 -0.54
C LYS A 38 18.61 3.43 0.21
N ALA A 39 17.50 2.71 0.36
CA ALA A 39 17.43 1.47 1.11
C ALA A 39 17.88 0.25 0.30
N LEU A 40 17.47 0.15 -0.97
CA LEU A 40 17.66 -1.02 -1.82
C LEU A 40 18.73 -0.84 -2.91
N GLY A 41 19.21 0.39 -3.13
CA GLY A 41 20.22 0.71 -4.15
C GLY A 41 19.70 0.74 -5.58
N VAL A 42 18.39 0.56 -5.78
CA VAL A 42 17.72 0.57 -7.10
C VAL A 42 16.58 1.58 -7.07
N PRO A 43 16.50 2.52 -8.03
CA PRO A 43 15.41 3.48 -8.08
C PRO A 43 14.14 2.83 -8.62
N LEU A 44 13.01 3.30 -8.09
CA LEU A 44 11.69 3.05 -8.65
C LEU A 44 11.48 3.93 -9.90
N ASP A 45 10.76 3.41 -10.90
CA ASP A 45 10.64 4.04 -12.23
C ASP A 45 9.20 4.41 -12.63
N TYR A 46 8.24 4.30 -11.71
CA TYR A 46 6.81 4.51 -11.91
C TYR A 46 6.14 3.53 -12.89
N THR A 47 6.77 2.38 -13.13
CA THR A 47 6.15 1.27 -13.85
C THR A 47 5.67 0.18 -12.88
N PRO A 48 4.66 -0.62 -13.25
CA PRO A 48 4.23 -1.76 -12.45
C PRO A 48 5.37 -2.73 -12.11
N GLU A 49 6.35 -2.87 -13.00
CA GLU A 49 7.49 -3.77 -12.86
C GLU A 49 8.38 -3.45 -11.65
N THR A 50 8.33 -2.23 -11.11
CA THR A 50 9.07 -1.86 -9.89
C THR A 50 8.25 -1.94 -8.60
N LEU A 51 6.95 -2.26 -8.65
CA LEU A 51 6.12 -2.45 -7.45
C LEU A 51 6.65 -3.54 -6.50
N PRO A 52 7.19 -4.68 -6.96
CA PRO A 52 7.79 -5.65 -6.06
C PRO A 52 8.95 -5.09 -5.21
N LEU A 53 9.68 -4.08 -5.70
CA LEU A 53 10.73 -3.40 -4.93
C LEU A 53 10.12 -2.52 -3.83
N LEU A 54 9.00 -1.84 -4.12
CA LEU A 54 8.25 -1.08 -3.13
C LEU A 54 7.69 -2.02 -2.06
N ASP A 55 7.10 -3.15 -2.46
CA ASP A 55 6.54 -4.14 -1.54
C ASP A 55 7.61 -4.69 -0.60
N HIS A 56 8.78 -5.05 -1.14
CA HIS A 56 9.91 -5.48 -0.33
C HIS A 56 10.35 -4.40 0.68
N TYR A 57 10.45 -3.15 0.25
CA TYR A 57 10.80 -2.02 1.12
C TYR A 57 9.77 -1.80 2.23
N LEU A 58 8.48 -1.83 1.91
CA LEU A 58 7.40 -1.66 2.90
C LEU A 58 7.36 -2.83 3.89
N ASN A 59 7.61 -4.05 3.45
CA ASN A 59 7.72 -5.21 4.34
C ASN A 59 8.93 -5.11 5.27
N GLN A 60 10.09 -4.62 4.81
CA GLN A 60 11.23 -4.32 5.68
C GLN A 60 10.89 -3.24 6.71
N ALA A 61 10.22 -2.16 6.29
CA ALA A 61 9.82 -1.07 7.17
C ALA A 61 8.80 -1.52 8.22
N ARG A 62 7.86 -2.39 7.84
CA ARG A 62 6.87 -3.01 8.73
C ARG A 62 7.52 -3.91 9.78
N ASN A 63 8.53 -4.68 9.38
CA ASN A 63 9.22 -5.65 10.24
C ASN A 63 10.34 -5.03 11.09
N GLY A 64 10.73 -3.78 10.81
CA GLY A 64 11.74 -3.06 11.59
C GLY A 64 11.28 -2.75 13.02
N VAL A 65 12.26 -2.64 13.95
CA VAL A 65 12.03 -2.22 15.35
C VAL A 65 11.20 -0.93 15.40
N GLU A 66 10.25 -0.85 16.35
CA GLU A 66 9.28 0.23 16.56
C GLU A 66 9.68 1.58 15.92
N SER A 67 9.20 1.80 14.70
CA SER A 67 9.31 3.09 14.05
C SER A 67 8.27 4.04 14.64
N LYS A 68 8.66 5.29 14.87
CA LYS A 68 7.74 6.35 15.33
C LYS A 68 6.55 6.45 14.38
N GLU A 69 5.37 6.72 14.93
CA GLU A 69 4.14 6.87 14.16
C GLU A 69 4.26 7.93 13.05
N GLU A 70 5.00 9.01 13.32
CA GLU A 70 5.34 10.06 12.35
C GLU A 70 6.06 9.52 11.11
N VAL A 71 6.94 8.53 11.29
CA VAL A 71 7.68 7.89 10.18
C VAL A 71 6.75 6.99 9.39
N LYS A 72 5.89 6.23 10.07
CA LYS A 72 4.88 5.39 9.39
C LYS A 72 3.94 6.24 8.54
N LEU A 73 3.45 7.35 9.08
CA LEU A 73 2.59 8.27 8.33
C LEU A 73 3.29 8.86 7.12
N LEU A 74 4.57 9.24 7.23
CA LEU A 74 5.36 9.68 6.09
C LEU A 74 5.50 8.59 5.02
N LEU A 75 5.75 7.34 5.43
CA LEU A 75 5.83 6.21 4.51
C LEU A 75 4.49 5.93 3.83
N VAL A 76 3.37 5.95 4.57
CA VAL A 76 2.01 5.83 4.02
C VAL A 76 1.80 6.86 2.92
N ASN A 77 2.08 8.13 3.20
CA ASN A 77 1.82 9.21 2.24
C ASN A 77 2.75 9.13 1.03
N ALA A 78 4.05 8.83 1.24
CA ALA A 78 5.02 8.74 0.17
C ALA A 78 4.75 7.52 -0.74
N ALA A 79 4.58 6.33 -0.16
CA ALA A 79 4.34 5.11 -0.91
C ALA A 79 2.94 5.09 -1.54
N GLY A 80 1.91 5.60 -0.85
CA GLY A 80 0.57 5.76 -1.42
C GLY A 80 0.58 6.70 -2.63
N ALA A 81 1.25 7.85 -2.53
CA ALA A 81 1.39 8.77 -3.66
C ALA A 81 2.17 8.14 -4.84
N TYR A 82 3.24 7.38 -4.57
CA TYR A 82 3.97 6.66 -5.61
C TYR A 82 3.09 5.60 -6.28
N PHE A 83 2.43 4.75 -5.50
CA PHE A 83 1.56 3.69 -6.02
C PHE A 83 0.41 4.28 -6.85
N GLY A 84 -0.22 5.35 -6.37
CA GLY A 84 -1.21 6.07 -7.15
C GLY A 84 -0.62 6.61 -8.47
N GLU A 85 0.58 7.18 -8.47
CA GLU A 85 1.20 7.61 -9.74
C GLU A 85 1.50 6.46 -10.72
N VAL A 86 1.83 5.26 -10.23
CA VAL A 86 1.96 4.07 -11.09
C VAL A 86 0.62 3.75 -11.76
N VAL A 87 -0.45 3.67 -10.97
CA VAL A 87 -1.79 3.37 -11.47
C VAL A 87 -2.28 4.47 -12.42
N ARG A 88 -2.07 5.74 -12.08
CA ARG A 88 -2.48 6.89 -12.90
C ARG A 88 -1.78 6.95 -14.26
N ARG A 89 -0.55 6.48 -14.34
CA ARG A 89 0.18 6.39 -15.62
C ARG A 89 -0.28 5.23 -16.48
N LYS A 90 -0.78 4.17 -15.85
CA LYS A 90 -1.28 2.97 -16.54
C LYS A 90 -2.72 3.14 -17.02
N HIS A 91 -3.56 3.79 -16.23
CA HIS A 91 -4.99 4.00 -16.55
C HIS A 91 -5.31 5.48 -16.71
N ALA A 92 -6.19 5.79 -17.68
CA ALA A 92 -6.79 7.11 -17.79
C ALA A 92 -7.57 7.45 -16.51
N SER A 93 -6.96 8.30 -15.67
CA SER A 93 -7.43 8.63 -14.33
C SER A 93 -6.77 9.91 -13.82
N TRP A 94 -7.35 10.51 -12.79
CA TRP A 94 -6.87 11.75 -12.18
C TRP A 94 -6.92 11.69 -10.65
N TRP A 95 -6.12 12.51 -10.00
CA TRP A 95 -6.16 12.68 -8.55
C TRP A 95 -7.29 13.59 -8.14
N ARG A 96 -8.04 13.19 -7.12
CA ARG A 96 -8.77 14.11 -6.25
C ARG A 96 -8.01 14.26 -4.94
N ALA A 97 -7.40 15.43 -4.77
CA ALA A 97 -6.52 15.76 -3.64
C ALA A 97 -6.85 17.13 -3.04
N ASP A 98 -8.14 17.49 -3.04
CA ASP A 98 -8.63 18.77 -2.51
C ASP A 98 -8.69 18.79 -0.97
N ALA A 99 -8.70 17.61 -0.34
CA ALA A 99 -8.69 17.48 1.11
C ALA A 99 -7.31 17.82 1.70
N ASP A 100 -7.30 18.42 2.89
CA ASP A 100 -6.07 18.73 3.61
C ASP A 100 -5.35 17.45 4.10
N ASP A 101 -6.11 16.40 4.45
CA ASP A 101 -5.57 15.11 4.86
C ASP A 101 -5.29 14.22 3.63
N PRO A 102 -4.02 13.81 3.39
CA PRO A 102 -3.68 12.87 2.32
C PRO A 102 -4.39 11.52 2.40
N SER A 103 -4.90 11.13 3.56
CA SER A 103 -5.66 9.87 3.70
C SER A 103 -7.00 9.87 2.95
N GLU A 104 -7.54 11.06 2.67
CA GLU A 104 -8.78 11.25 1.92
C GLU A 104 -8.55 11.37 0.40
N TRP A 105 -7.29 11.40 -0.05
CA TRP A 105 -6.97 11.50 -1.46
C TRP A 105 -7.25 10.19 -2.18
N ARG A 106 -7.71 10.31 -3.42
CA ARG A 106 -8.08 9.17 -4.26
C ARG A 106 -7.74 9.41 -5.72
N LEU A 107 -7.64 8.31 -6.45
CA LEU A 107 -7.67 8.33 -7.91
C LEU A 107 -9.08 8.01 -8.40
N GLU A 108 -9.52 8.73 -9.42
CA GLU A 108 -10.81 8.56 -10.11
C GLU A 108 -10.53 8.23 -11.57
N PHE A 109 -11.30 7.31 -12.16
CA PHE A 109 -11.00 6.70 -13.45
C PHE A 109 -11.92 7.25 -14.53
N GLU A 110 -11.35 7.55 -15.69
CA GLU A 110 -12.12 8.02 -16.85
C GLU A 110 -12.95 6.90 -17.49
N SER A 111 -12.40 5.68 -17.49
CA SER A 111 -12.93 4.58 -18.32
C SER A 111 -13.81 3.57 -17.58
N ALA A 112 -13.94 3.73 -16.26
CA ALA A 112 -14.70 2.84 -15.39
C ALA A 112 -15.09 3.64 -14.15
N TYR A 113 -16.34 3.50 -13.68
CA TYR A 113 -16.78 4.16 -12.44
C TYR A 113 -16.14 3.47 -11.22
N LEU A 114 -14.88 3.83 -11.01
CA LEU A 114 -13.96 3.31 -10.03
C LEU A 114 -13.22 4.49 -9.43
N ALA A 115 -13.16 4.56 -8.10
CA ALA A 115 -12.15 5.35 -7.42
C ALA A 115 -11.46 4.47 -6.39
N PHE A 116 -10.20 4.77 -6.09
CA PHE A 116 -9.52 4.11 -4.97
C PHE A 116 -8.58 5.05 -4.22
N SER A 117 -8.36 4.75 -2.93
CA SER A 117 -7.55 5.53 -2.00
C SER A 117 -6.21 4.85 -1.73
N PRO A 118 -5.11 5.23 -2.42
CA PRO A 118 -3.81 4.54 -2.30
C PRO A 118 -3.23 4.60 -0.88
N MET A 119 -3.47 5.71 -0.17
CA MET A 119 -2.95 5.94 1.18
C MET A 119 -3.59 5.02 2.20
N VAL A 120 -4.88 4.70 2.02
CA VAL A 120 -5.60 3.76 2.90
C VAL A 120 -5.03 2.35 2.74
N LEU A 121 -4.82 1.91 1.50
CA LEU A 121 -4.25 0.60 1.19
C LEU A 121 -2.84 0.42 1.79
N VAL A 122 -1.95 1.39 1.60
CA VAL A 122 -0.59 1.31 2.18
C VAL A 122 -0.62 1.38 3.71
N ARG A 123 -1.56 2.16 4.28
CA ARG A 123 -1.76 2.21 5.73
C ARG A 123 -2.15 0.84 6.25
N GLU A 124 -3.07 0.14 5.62
CA GLU A 124 -3.47 -1.21 6.00
C GLU A 124 -2.26 -2.16 6.02
N LEU A 125 -1.44 -2.16 4.96
CA LEU A 125 -0.21 -2.97 4.92
C LEU A 125 0.70 -2.71 6.12
N LEU A 126 0.98 -1.44 6.43
CA LEU A 126 1.93 -1.05 7.48
C LEU A 126 1.40 -1.25 8.91
N HIS A 127 0.07 -1.32 9.08
CA HIS A 127 -0.57 -1.58 10.38
C HIS A 127 -0.91 -3.05 10.58
N HIS A 128 -0.94 -3.84 9.51
CA HIS A 128 -1.18 -5.27 9.62
C HIS A 128 0.00 -5.94 10.35
N PRO A 129 -0.25 -6.76 11.40
CA PRO A 129 0.82 -7.52 12.04
C PRO A 129 1.50 -8.43 11.00
N ALA A 130 2.82 -8.48 11.05
CA ALA A 130 3.56 -9.44 10.24
C ALA A 130 3.12 -10.86 10.61
N SER A 131 2.82 -11.69 9.61
CA SER A 131 2.41 -13.07 9.83
C SER A 131 3.46 -13.81 10.67
N ALA A 132 3.02 -14.56 11.69
CA ALA A 132 3.91 -15.31 12.57
C ALA A 132 4.76 -16.36 11.81
N GLU A 133 4.34 -16.74 10.60
CA GLU A 133 5.07 -17.68 9.73
C GLU A 133 6.38 -17.09 9.19
N ALA A 134 6.45 -15.76 8.94
CA ALA A 134 7.65 -15.09 8.43
C ALA A 134 8.75 -14.96 9.49
N ALA A 135 8.39 -14.90 10.77
CA ALA A 135 9.34 -14.79 11.89
C ALA A 135 10.20 -16.05 12.09
N ASN A 136 9.81 -17.19 11.50
CA ASN A 136 10.51 -18.47 11.66
C ASN A 136 11.57 -18.75 10.59
N HIS A 137 11.76 -17.88 9.58
CA HIS A 137 12.74 -18.12 8.51
C HIS A 137 14.11 -17.46 8.73
N ASP A 138 14.27 -16.62 9.75
CA ASP A 138 15.57 -16.00 10.13
C ASP A 138 16.34 -16.84 11.19
N GLY A 139 16.06 -18.14 11.24
CA GLY A 139 16.81 -19.12 12.03
C GLY A 139 18.05 -19.63 11.29
N VAL A 140 18.93 -18.75 10.81
CA VAL A 140 20.28 -19.18 10.44
C VAL A 140 21.00 -19.50 11.75
N VAL A 141 21.04 -20.79 12.06
CA VAL A 141 21.90 -21.39 13.07
C VAL A 141 23.31 -20.85 12.84
N ARG A 142 23.77 -19.95 13.70
CA ARG A 142 25.21 -19.73 13.87
C ARG A 142 25.73 -21.05 14.43
N GLU A 143 26.48 -21.78 13.61
CA GLU A 143 27.23 -22.94 14.09
C GLU A 143 28.17 -22.44 15.20
N ASP A 144 27.96 -22.97 16.39
CA ASP A 144 28.74 -22.70 17.58
C ASP A 144 30.22 -23.06 17.30
N GLU A 145 31.11 -22.07 17.34
CA GLU A 145 32.51 -22.34 17.66
C GLU A 145 32.56 -22.63 19.17
N GLU A 146 32.61 -23.93 19.51
CA GLU A 146 32.99 -24.41 20.83
C GLU A 146 34.38 -23.85 21.18
N VAL A 147 34.43 -22.88 22.09
CA VAL A 147 35.66 -22.48 22.76
C VAL A 147 35.66 -23.19 24.11
N GLU A 148 36.60 -24.13 24.24
CA GLU A 148 36.81 -24.97 25.42
C GLU A 148 37.06 -24.14 26.68
N ASP A 149 36.49 -24.63 27.77
CA ASP A 149 36.62 -24.17 29.15
C ASP A 149 38.09 -24.16 29.60
N ASP A 150 38.52 -23.06 30.22
CA ASP A 150 39.62 -23.07 31.18
C ASP A 150 39.11 -22.44 32.49
N ASP A 151 39.14 -23.28 33.52
CA ASP A 151 38.78 -23.03 34.91
C ASP A 151 39.65 -21.95 35.60
N ASP A 152 39.18 -21.57 36.79
CA ASP A 152 39.88 -20.87 37.88
C ASP A 152 39.67 -19.34 37.95
N ASP A 153 38.72 -18.91 38.79
CA ASP A 153 39.09 -18.43 40.13
C ASP A 153 37.84 -18.09 40.96
N ALA A 154 37.78 -18.73 42.13
CA ALA A 154 36.91 -18.34 43.22
C ALA A 154 37.38 -17.01 43.82
N ASP A 155 36.46 -16.09 44.08
CA ASP A 155 36.36 -15.48 45.41
C ASP A 155 35.15 -14.54 45.55
N ASP A 156 34.32 -14.91 46.52
CA ASP A 156 33.96 -14.07 47.66
C ASP A 156 32.76 -13.08 47.59
N ALA A 157 32.15 -13.00 48.78
CA ALA A 157 31.25 -11.98 49.31
C ALA A 157 29.75 -12.01 48.93
N ALA A 158 29.05 -12.86 49.70
CA ALA A 158 27.82 -12.60 50.46
C ALA A 158 27.23 -11.17 50.47
N LEU A 159 25.89 -11.08 50.52
CA LEU A 159 25.10 -10.54 51.66
C LEU A 159 23.59 -10.38 51.28
N LEU A 160 22.72 -11.06 52.06
CA LEU A 160 21.55 -10.53 52.82
C LEU A 160 20.48 -9.69 52.06
N VAL A 161 19.16 -9.72 52.31
CA VAL A 161 18.32 -10.21 53.41
C VAL A 161 16.83 -10.17 52.97
N GLU A 162 16.08 -11.07 53.58
CA GLU A 162 14.65 -11.18 53.88
C GLU A 162 13.58 -10.18 53.37
N SER A 163 12.47 -10.80 52.91
CA SER A 163 11.06 -10.59 53.30
C SER A 163 10.38 -9.22 53.15
N GLY A 164 9.21 -9.23 52.50
CA GLY A 164 8.24 -8.13 52.59
C GLY A 164 6.95 -8.41 51.82
N ALA A 165 5.90 -8.79 52.54
CA ALA A 165 4.57 -9.08 52.01
C ALA A 165 3.72 -7.81 51.76
N ARG A 166 2.68 -7.99 50.92
CA ARG A 166 1.43 -7.21 50.75
C ARG A 166 1.50 -5.95 49.87
N LYS A 167 0.71 -5.91 48.80
CA LYS A 167 -0.70 -5.45 48.87
C LYS A 167 -1.48 -5.76 47.60
N GLU A 168 -2.74 -6.13 47.83
CA GLU A 168 -3.84 -6.19 46.88
C GLU A 168 -4.03 -4.82 46.18
N GLY A 169 -4.21 -4.89 44.86
CA GLY A 169 -4.61 -3.78 44.01
C GLY A 169 -5.68 -4.27 43.05
N ASP A 170 -6.92 -4.17 43.51
CA ASP A 170 -8.15 -4.22 42.72
C ASP A 170 -8.06 -3.21 41.58
N GLY A 171 -7.96 -3.73 40.36
CA GLY A 171 -7.92 -2.98 39.12
C GLY A 171 -8.94 -3.60 38.18
N THR A 172 -10.20 -3.20 38.36
CA THR A 172 -11.30 -3.41 37.43
C THR A 172 -10.83 -3.10 36.00
N SER A 173 -10.48 -4.15 35.25
CA SER A 173 -10.29 -4.08 33.81
C SER A 173 -11.68 -3.98 33.20
N SER A 174 -12.18 -2.74 33.15
CA SER A 174 -13.26 -2.38 32.25
C SER A 174 -12.76 -2.69 30.86
N SER A 175 -13.17 -3.85 30.36
CA SER A 175 -13.14 -4.18 28.95
C SER A 175 -14.08 -3.17 28.30
N SER A 176 -13.54 -2.01 27.94
CA SER A 176 -14.15 -1.22 26.88
C SER A 176 -13.96 -2.06 25.64
N GLU A 177 -14.95 -2.89 25.34
CA GLU A 177 -15.30 -3.31 23.99
C GLU A 177 -15.56 -2.01 23.22
N GLY A 178 -14.48 -1.33 22.84
CA GLY A 178 -14.49 -0.41 21.74
C GLY A 178 -14.72 -1.29 20.55
N GLU A 179 -15.99 -1.47 20.19
CA GLU A 179 -16.37 -1.88 18.85
C GLU A 179 -15.50 -1.03 17.91
N PRO A 180 -14.57 -1.62 17.14
CA PRO A 180 -13.96 -0.86 16.08
C PRO A 180 -15.14 -0.49 15.17
N SER A 181 -15.42 0.80 15.04
CA SER A 181 -16.36 1.32 14.05
C SER A 181 -15.79 0.95 12.68
N GLY A 182 -16.06 -0.28 12.26
CA GLY A 182 -15.48 -0.98 11.14
C GLY A 182 -16.11 -0.56 9.82
N ASP A 183 -16.30 0.74 9.67
CA ASP A 183 -16.26 1.38 8.36
C ASP A 183 -14.79 1.77 8.12
N TYR A 184 -13.91 0.74 8.16
CA TYR A 184 -12.56 0.86 7.65
C TYR A 184 -12.74 1.26 6.19
N MET A 185 -12.37 2.50 5.86
CA MET A 185 -12.50 3.07 4.52
C MET A 185 -12.18 2.00 3.48
N THR A 186 -13.21 1.47 2.81
CA THR A 186 -12.98 0.49 1.76
C THR A 186 -12.12 1.20 0.73
N PRO A 187 -10.93 0.68 0.37
CA PRO A 187 -10.01 1.41 -0.48
C PRO A 187 -10.62 1.67 -1.86
N PHE A 188 -11.71 0.98 -2.23
CA PHE A 188 -12.43 1.13 -3.49
C PHE A 188 -13.83 1.70 -3.32
N LEU A 189 -14.11 2.68 -4.15
CA LEU A 189 -15.44 3.20 -4.43
C LEU A 189 -15.86 2.75 -5.83
N MET A 190 -16.97 2.03 -5.92
CA MET A 190 -17.61 1.59 -7.16
C MET A 190 -19.07 1.22 -6.86
N ASN A 191 -19.89 1.01 -7.88
CA ASN A 191 -21.27 0.58 -7.68
C ASN A 191 -21.34 -0.87 -7.14
N ASP A 192 -22.42 -1.19 -6.41
CA ASP A 192 -22.58 -2.51 -5.79
C ASP A 192 -22.62 -3.66 -6.79
N GLU A 193 -23.19 -3.43 -7.97
CA GLU A 193 -23.21 -4.42 -9.05
C GLU A 193 -21.81 -4.74 -9.56
N ASP A 194 -20.98 -3.71 -9.76
CA ASP A 194 -19.58 -3.85 -10.17
C ASP A 194 -18.77 -4.57 -9.09
N ARG A 195 -18.98 -4.20 -7.82
CA ARG A 195 -18.36 -4.88 -6.68
C ARG A 195 -18.73 -6.36 -6.63
N PHE A 196 -19.99 -6.71 -6.90
CA PHE A 196 -20.44 -8.10 -6.94
C PHE A 196 -19.76 -8.89 -8.07
N VAL A 197 -19.71 -8.32 -9.28
CA VAL A 197 -19.06 -8.95 -10.44
C VAL A 197 -17.56 -9.13 -10.20
N LEU A 198 -16.88 -8.10 -9.69
CA LEU A 198 -15.47 -8.14 -9.32
C LEU A 198 -15.21 -9.23 -8.28
N SER A 199 -16.00 -9.28 -7.21
CA SER A 199 -15.88 -10.31 -6.17
C SER A 199 -16.03 -11.73 -6.74
N ALA A 200 -17.01 -11.94 -7.63
CA ALA A 200 -17.20 -13.22 -8.31
C ALA A 200 -16.07 -13.56 -9.28
N ARG A 201 -15.36 -12.56 -9.83
CA ARG A 201 -14.18 -12.75 -10.68
C ARG A 201 -12.95 -13.10 -9.84
N LEU A 202 -12.68 -12.37 -8.77
CA LEU A 202 -11.56 -12.61 -7.86
C LEU A 202 -11.66 -13.98 -7.18
N ALA A 203 -12.87 -14.43 -6.82
CA ALA A 203 -13.10 -15.76 -6.23
C ALA A 203 -12.71 -16.95 -7.15
N LYS A 204 -12.44 -16.71 -8.43
CA LYS A 204 -11.98 -17.73 -9.39
C LYS A 204 -10.45 -17.78 -9.50
N LEU A 205 -9.75 -16.81 -8.93
CA LEU A 205 -8.29 -16.80 -8.90
C LEU A 205 -7.78 -17.74 -7.80
N PRO A 206 -6.54 -18.25 -7.92
CA PRO A 206 -5.89 -18.96 -6.83
C PRO A 206 -5.85 -18.09 -5.56
N PRO A 207 -5.93 -18.70 -4.36
CA PRO A 207 -5.69 -17.94 -3.14
C PRO A 207 -4.24 -17.44 -3.13
N VAL A 208 -4.06 -16.22 -2.63
CA VAL A 208 -2.76 -15.60 -2.42
C VAL A 208 -2.38 -15.70 -0.95
N SER A 209 -1.09 -15.64 -0.66
CA SER A 209 -0.60 -15.52 0.72
C SER A 209 -1.04 -14.20 1.35
N GLU A 210 -0.98 -14.12 2.67
CA GLU A 210 -1.26 -12.88 3.41
C GLU A 210 -0.32 -11.74 3.01
N GLU A 211 0.95 -12.04 2.73
CA GLU A 211 1.92 -11.04 2.25
C GLU A 211 1.53 -10.51 0.87
N GLU A 212 1.16 -11.40 -0.05
CA GLU A 212 0.69 -11.02 -1.39
C GLU A 212 -0.64 -10.28 -1.34
N TYR A 213 -1.54 -10.59 -0.41
CA TYR A 213 -2.83 -9.89 -0.26
C TYR A 213 -2.65 -8.38 -0.02
N TYR A 214 -1.61 -7.99 0.73
CA TYR A 214 -1.31 -6.58 1.00
C TYR A 214 -0.37 -5.94 -0.02
N ALA A 215 0.30 -6.72 -0.87
CA ALA A 215 1.27 -6.22 -1.82
C ALA A 215 0.63 -5.25 -2.83
N THR A 216 1.30 -4.11 -3.06
CA THR A 216 0.89 -3.11 -4.05
C THR A 216 0.90 -3.67 -5.46
N ALA A 217 1.80 -4.61 -5.78
CA ALA A 217 1.77 -5.34 -7.05
C ALA A 217 0.46 -6.14 -7.23
N THR A 218 -0.01 -6.85 -6.20
CA THR A 218 -1.29 -7.59 -6.27
C THR A 218 -2.47 -6.64 -6.43
N TRP A 219 -2.47 -5.53 -5.69
CA TRP A 219 -3.54 -4.54 -5.81
C TRP A 219 -3.59 -3.86 -7.17
N GLU A 220 -2.45 -3.72 -7.84
CA GLU A 220 -2.38 -3.25 -9.22
C GLU A 220 -3.11 -4.22 -10.17
N GLU A 221 -2.90 -5.53 -10.02
CA GLU A 221 -3.63 -6.54 -10.79
C GLU A 221 -5.14 -6.53 -10.46
N VAL A 222 -5.50 -6.29 -9.20
CA VAL A 222 -6.92 -6.16 -8.80
C VAL A 222 -7.57 -4.94 -9.47
N ILE A 223 -6.84 -3.83 -9.58
CA ILE A 223 -7.31 -2.62 -10.29
C ILE A 223 -7.53 -2.91 -11.77
N ASP A 224 -6.60 -3.62 -12.43
CA ASP A 224 -6.77 -4.06 -13.82
C ASP A 224 -8.06 -4.87 -13.98
N ILE A 225 -8.25 -5.87 -13.12
CA ILE A 225 -9.42 -6.75 -13.16
C ILE A 225 -10.69 -5.95 -12.91
N ALA A 226 -10.67 -4.98 -11.99
CA ALA A 226 -11.82 -4.12 -11.69
C ALA A 226 -12.21 -3.28 -12.91
N VAL A 227 -11.25 -2.59 -13.53
CA VAL A 227 -11.48 -1.80 -14.75
C VAL A 227 -12.04 -2.66 -15.87
N ASP A 228 -11.48 -3.85 -16.08
CA ASP A 228 -11.94 -4.78 -17.12
C ASP A 228 -13.36 -5.30 -16.83
N CYS A 229 -13.68 -5.61 -15.58
CA CYS A 229 -15.03 -6.06 -15.18
C CYS A 229 -16.09 -4.98 -15.43
N ILE A 230 -15.81 -3.74 -15.01
CA ILE A 230 -16.74 -2.61 -15.16
C ILE A 230 -16.99 -2.35 -16.65
N ARG A 231 -15.92 -2.30 -17.46
CA ARG A 231 -16.02 -2.07 -18.91
C ARG A 231 -16.75 -3.20 -19.63
N ALA A 232 -16.44 -4.45 -19.29
CA ALA A 232 -17.10 -5.61 -19.89
C ALA A 232 -18.60 -5.66 -19.57
N ARG A 233 -19.00 -5.16 -18.39
CA ARG A 233 -20.42 -5.06 -18.02
C ARG A 233 -21.12 -3.95 -18.79
N ALA A 234 -20.54 -2.75 -18.85
CA ALA A 234 -21.12 -1.64 -19.64
C ALA A 234 -21.39 -2.07 -21.10
N MET A 235 -20.47 -2.80 -21.72
CA MET A 235 -20.66 -3.38 -23.06
C MET A 235 -21.79 -4.41 -23.14
N GLN A 236 -22.06 -5.17 -22.07
CA GLN A 236 -23.16 -6.15 -22.04
C GLN A 236 -24.53 -5.49 -21.85
N ASP A 237 -24.57 -4.38 -21.11
CA ASP A 237 -25.80 -3.63 -20.83
C ASP A 237 -26.26 -2.78 -22.04
N GLY A 238 -25.46 -2.77 -23.12
CA GLY A 238 -25.78 -2.07 -24.37
C GLY A 238 -25.30 -0.62 -24.39
N ASP A 239 -24.46 -0.22 -23.42
CA ASP A 239 -23.70 1.02 -23.47
C ASP A 239 -22.50 0.81 -24.41
N ASP A 240 -22.79 0.68 -25.70
CA ASP A 240 -21.79 0.55 -26.77
C ASP A 240 -21.06 1.88 -27.03
N GLU A 241 -21.60 2.99 -26.53
CA GLU A 241 -20.99 4.32 -26.63
C GLU A 241 -20.09 4.58 -25.42
N TYR A 242 -18.79 4.66 -25.67
CA TYR A 242 -17.83 5.09 -24.66
C TYR A 242 -18.08 6.56 -24.30
N VAL A 243 -18.61 6.78 -23.11
CA VAL A 243 -18.72 8.11 -22.49
C VAL A 243 -17.61 8.21 -21.43
N PRO A 244 -16.58 9.04 -21.65
CA PRO A 244 -15.54 9.24 -20.64
C PRO A 244 -16.16 9.90 -19.41
N LEU A 245 -15.81 9.38 -18.22
CA LEU A 245 -16.18 9.99 -16.96
C LEU A 245 -15.35 11.25 -16.72
N GLU A 246 -15.97 12.24 -16.10
CA GLU A 246 -15.36 13.50 -15.69
C GLU A 246 -15.35 13.61 -14.15
N PRO A 247 -14.52 14.50 -13.56
CA PRO A 247 -14.50 14.70 -12.11
C PRO A 247 -15.89 14.95 -11.49
N GLU A 248 -16.79 15.61 -12.21
CA GLU A 248 -18.14 15.93 -11.77
C GLU A 248 -19.00 14.67 -11.53
N ASP A 249 -18.76 13.59 -12.29
CA ASP A 249 -19.50 12.33 -12.15
C ASP A 249 -19.24 11.66 -10.79
N TYR A 250 -18.10 11.97 -10.16
CA TYR A 250 -17.70 11.46 -8.85
C TYR A 250 -18.15 12.35 -7.66
N VAL A 251 -18.71 13.53 -7.92
CA VAL A 251 -19.11 14.49 -6.86
C VAL A 251 -20.41 14.07 -6.17
N MET A 252 -21.24 13.23 -6.80
CA MET A 252 -22.58 12.85 -6.32
C MET A 252 -22.60 11.99 -5.04
N LEU A 253 -21.47 11.83 -4.35
CA LEU A 253 -21.27 10.90 -3.24
C LEU A 253 -20.75 11.53 -1.94
N ASN A 254 -20.64 12.86 -1.85
CA ASN A 254 -20.26 13.56 -0.62
C ASN A 254 -21.46 14.20 0.10
#